data_AF-A0A9P3KXL4-F1
#
_entry.id   AF-A0A9P3KXL4-F1
#
_cell.length_a   1.000
_cell.length_b   1.000
_cell.length_c   1.000
_cell.angle_alpha   90.00
_cell.angle_beta   90.00
_cell.angle_gamma   90.00
#
_symmetry.space_group_name_H-M   'P 1'
#
loop_
_entity.id
_entity.type
_entity.pdbx_description
1 polymer ?
#
loop_
_entity_poly.entity_id
_entity_poly.type
_entity_poly.pdbx_seq_one_letter_code
_entity_poly.pdbx_strand_id
1 'polypeptide(L)'
;MLSLARFASQGNPSRAREVAAQTALFSAEPPQLHAIHYVGRKPWYCFRDFDCNRVLPYMQKFVNDAAHRRWWQVHDAMDERLKPWCWLSEEQKEQLWDAMDKRRQEGADPEMWNFTVTDPRKDLVLPWGVEVVGRKGGQRTLSEWLGGRNWH
;
A
#
# COMPACT_ATOMS: atom_id res chain seq x y z
N MET A 1 -17.86 1.93 9.49
CA MET A 1 -17.54 2.03 10.93
C MET A 1 -17.28 0.65 11.55
N LEU A 2 -16.31 -0.13 11.05
CA LEU A 2 -16.01 -1.47 11.60
C LEU A 2 -14.52 -1.84 11.49
N SER A 3 -13.61 -0.94 11.84
CA SER A 3 -12.15 -1.21 11.83
C SER A 3 -11.49 -1.15 13.23
N LEU A 4 -12.24 -0.84 14.28
CA LEU A 4 -11.70 -0.66 15.63
C LEU A 4 -11.94 -1.85 16.57
N ALA A 5 -12.76 -2.83 16.18
CA ALA A 5 -13.35 -3.75 17.15
C ALA A 5 -12.44 -4.91 17.60
N ARG A 6 -11.41 -5.32 16.84
CA ARG A 6 -10.68 -6.58 17.17
C ARG A 6 -9.17 -6.56 17.28
N PHE A 7 -8.48 -5.50 16.85
CA PHE A 7 -7.13 -5.26 17.40
C PHE A 7 -7.18 -5.02 18.93
N ALA A 8 -8.36 -4.73 19.47
CA ALA A 8 -8.62 -4.62 20.91
C ALA A 8 -8.77 -5.96 21.64
N SER A 9 -8.97 -7.11 20.96
CA SER A 9 -9.20 -8.39 21.67
C SER A 9 -7.92 -9.12 22.09
N GLN A 10 -6.75 -8.67 21.61
CA GLN A 10 -5.42 -9.13 22.06
C GLN A 10 -4.44 -7.97 22.35
N GLY A 11 -4.92 -6.72 22.30
CA GLY A 11 -4.07 -5.53 22.26
C GLY A 11 -4.27 -4.60 23.44
N ASN A 12 -3.17 -3.98 23.88
CA ASN A 12 -3.16 -2.93 24.90
C ASN A 12 -4.22 -1.84 24.60
N PRO A 13 -5.20 -1.59 25.49
CA PRO A 13 -6.28 -0.64 25.26
C PRO A 13 -5.77 0.81 25.08
N SER A 14 -4.60 1.17 25.60
CA SER A 14 -3.99 2.48 25.33
C SER A 14 -3.63 2.63 23.86
N ARG A 15 -3.12 1.56 23.24
CA ARG A 15 -2.72 1.54 21.83
C ARG A 15 -3.92 1.60 20.89
N ALA A 16 -5.01 0.92 21.23
CA ALA A 16 -6.24 1.01 20.45
C ALA A 16 -6.80 2.44 20.42
N ARG A 17 -6.77 3.15 21.56
CA ARG A 17 -7.15 4.56 21.66
C ARG A 17 -6.22 5.48 20.87
N GLU A 18 -4.91 5.24 20.96
CA GLU A 18 -3.91 5.99 20.18
C GLU A 18 -4.15 5.85 18.67
N VAL A 19 -4.33 4.62 18.18
CA VAL A 19 -4.61 4.37 16.76
C VAL A 19 -5.93 5.01 16.33
N ALA A 20 -6.97 4.98 17.16
CA ALA A 20 -8.24 5.63 16.87
C ALA A 20 -8.09 7.16 16.76
N ALA A 21 -7.38 7.78 17.71
CA ALA A 21 -7.11 9.22 17.69
C ALA A 21 -6.27 9.63 16.46
N GLN A 22 -5.20 8.90 16.15
CA GLN A 22 -4.40 9.13 14.95
C GLN A 22 -5.24 8.97 13.67
N THR A 23 -6.04 7.92 13.59
CA THR A 23 -6.92 7.67 12.43
C THR A 23 -7.93 8.80 12.23
N ALA A 24 -8.51 9.34 13.32
CA ALA A 24 -9.39 10.51 13.25
C ALA A 24 -8.66 11.74 12.70
N LEU A 25 -7.44 12.01 13.19
CA LEU A 25 -6.62 13.13 12.72
C LEU A 25 -6.21 12.98 11.25
N PHE A 26 -5.80 11.79 10.80
CA PHE A 26 -5.43 11.54 9.41
C PHE A 26 -6.62 11.55 8.44
N SER A 27 -7.83 11.29 8.93
CA SER A 27 -9.06 11.30 8.12
C SER A 27 -9.79 12.65 8.15
N ALA A 28 -9.30 13.63 8.90
CA ALA A 28 -9.98 14.90 9.10
C ALA A 28 -10.00 15.75 7.83
N GLU A 29 -11.18 16.28 7.48
CA GLU A 29 -11.38 17.27 6.43
C GLU A 29 -12.22 18.44 7.03
N PRO A 30 -11.71 19.68 7.08
CA PRO A 30 -10.39 20.11 6.62
C PRO A 30 -9.23 19.48 7.42
N PRO A 31 -8.00 19.43 6.87
CA PRO A 31 -6.86 18.80 7.53
C PRO A 31 -6.55 19.42 8.89
N GLN A 32 -6.47 18.59 9.93
CA GLN A 32 -6.06 19.01 11.28
C GLN A 32 -4.56 18.82 11.54
N LEU A 33 -3.89 17.98 10.75
CA LEU A 33 -2.44 17.76 10.79
C LEU A 33 -1.76 18.45 9.61
N HIS A 34 -0.58 19.02 9.86
CA HIS A 34 0.22 19.68 8.82
C HIS A 34 1.29 18.77 8.20
N ALA A 35 1.67 17.68 8.87
CA ALA A 35 2.69 16.76 8.39
C ALA A 35 2.42 15.32 8.86
N ILE A 36 2.85 14.35 8.06
CA ILE A 36 2.83 12.91 8.38
C ILE A 36 4.24 12.35 8.17
N HIS A 37 4.81 11.72 9.18
CA HIS A 37 6.08 11.01 9.07
C HIS A 37 5.84 9.50 8.97
N TYR A 38 6.04 8.94 7.78
CA TYR A 38 5.93 7.50 7.54
C TYR A 38 7.19 6.75 8.02
N VAL A 39 7.16 6.20 9.23
CA VAL A 39 8.32 5.51 9.83
C VAL A 39 8.54 4.09 9.29
N GLY A 40 7.46 3.33 9.07
CA GLY A 40 7.52 1.95 8.57
C GLY A 40 7.87 1.85 7.07
N ARG A 41 7.46 0.76 6.43
CA ARG A 41 7.53 0.62 4.98
C ARG A 41 6.76 1.77 4.33
N LYS A 42 7.38 2.44 3.36
CA LYS A 42 6.83 3.64 2.75
C LYS A 42 5.59 3.32 1.93
N PRO A 43 4.59 4.21 1.85
CA PRO A 43 3.35 3.94 1.13
C PRO A 43 3.53 3.55 -0.34
N TRP A 44 4.50 4.13 -1.05
CA TRP A 44 4.82 3.76 -2.43
C TRP A 44 5.38 2.34 -2.58
N TYR A 45 5.89 1.72 -1.51
CA TYR A 45 6.30 0.31 -1.52
C TYR A 45 5.17 -0.66 -1.22
N CYS A 46 3.98 -0.18 -0.85
CA CYS A 46 2.80 -1.00 -0.64
C CYS A 46 1.88 -0.89 -1.84
N PHE A 47 1.07 -1.92 -2.13
CA PHE A 47 -0.06 -1.75 -3.04
C PHE A 47 -1.04 -0.68 -2.52
N ARG A 48 -1.76 -0.02 -3.42
CA ARG A 48 -2.61 1.12 -3.08
C ARG A 48 -3.77 0.80 -2.16
N ASP A 49 -4.19 -0.45 -2.16
CA ASP A 49 -5.42 -0.91 -1.53
C ASP A 49 -5.31 -1.04 -0.01
N PHE A 50 -4.09 -1.18 0.54
CA PHE A 50 -3.88 -1.39 1.97
C PHE A 50 -2.46 -0.99 2.42
N ASP A 51 -2.33 -0.67 3.72
CA ASP A 51 -1.01 -0.47 4.34
C ASP A 51 -0.32 -1.83 4.56
N CYS A 52 0.67 -2.13 3.73
CA CYS A 52 1.40 -3.39 3.75
C CYS A 52 2.28 -3.60 4.99
N ASN A 53 2.42 -2.59 5.87
CA ASN A 53 2.97 -2.82 7.22
C ASN A 53 2.12 -3.84 8.01
N ARG A 54 0.86 -4.07 7.63
CA ARG A 54 -0.05 -5.04 8.26
C ARG A 54 0.43 -6.49 8.12
N VAL A 55 1.04 -6.82 6.99
CA VAL A 55 1.47 -8.20 6.69
C VAL A 55 2.89 -8.51 7.18
N LEU A 56 3.58 -7.51 7.73
CA LEU A 56 4.92 -7.64 8.28
C LEU A 56 4.86 -7.58 9.82
N PRO A 57 5.07 -8.68 10.56
CA PRO A 57 4.88 -8.72 12.02
C PRO A 57 5.61 -7.61 12.79
N TYR A 58 6.85 -7.29 12.40
CA TYR A 58 7.68 -6.27 13.04
C TYR A 58 7.26 -4.82 12.71
N MET A 59 6.42 -4.63 11.67
CA MET A 59 5.95 -3.32 11.22
C MET A 59 4.50 -3.02 11.58
N GLN A 60 3.75 -3.98 12.14
CA GLN A 60 2.32 -3.79 12.50
C GLN A 60 2.09 -2.56 13.41
N LYS A 61 3.10 -2.15 14.19
CA LYS A 61 3.02 -0.96 15.02
C LYS A 61 2.90 0.37 14.23
N PHE A 62 3.18 0.36 12.94
CA PHE A 62 3.14 1.54 12.07
C PHE A 62 1.94 1.55 11.13
N VAL A 63 1.05 0.55 11.21
CA VAL A 63 -0.10 0.43 10.31
C VAL A 63 -1.09 1.56 10.54
N ASN A 64 -1.44 2.28 9.47
CA ASN A 64 -2.57 3.20 9.47
C ASN A 64 -3.14 3.41 8.06
N ASP A 65 -4.30 2.79 7.77
CA ASP A 65 -4.94 2.89 6.45
C ASP A 65 -5.37 4.32 6.09
N ALA A 66 -5.67 5.18 7.08
CA ALA A 66 -6.02 6.58 6.81
C ALA A 66 -4.80 7.39 6.36
N ALA A 67 -3.64 7.18 7.00
CA ALA A 67 -2.38 7.77 6.55
C ALA A 67 -1.99 7.24 5.16
N HIS A 68 -2.12 5.93 4.92
CA HIS A 68 -1.86 5.34 3.59
C HIS A 68 -2.73 5.97 2.50
N ARG A 69 -4.04 6.11 2.74
CA ARG A 69 -4.96 6.81 1.83
C ARG A 69 -4.54 8.25 1.57
N ARG A 70 -4.07 8.98 2.59
CA ARG A 70 -3.60 10.36 2.45
C ARG A 70 -2.39 10.44 1.52
N TRP A 71 -1.47 9.48 1.58
CA TRP A 71 -0.38 9.41 0.62
C TRP A 71 -0.87 9.20 -0.81
N TRP A 72 -1.85 8.31 -1.02
CA TRP A 72 -2.40 8.06 -2.35
C TRP A 72 -3.13 9.26 -2.94
N GLN A 73 -3.77 10.09 -2.13
CA GLN A 73 -4.31 11.38 -2.60
C GLN A 73 -3.22 12.30 -3.15
N VAL A 74 -2.06 12.36 -2.49
CA VAL A 74 -0.89 13.13 -2.97
C VAL A 74 -0.33 12.51 -4.25
N HIS A 75 -0.17 11.19 -4.29
CA HIS A 75 0.28 10.48 -5.48
C HIS A 75 -0.66 10.71 -6.68
N ASP A 76 -1.97 10.61 -6.48
CA ASP A 76 -2.94 10.73 -7.56
C ASP A 76 -2.97 12.16 -8.13
N ALA A 77 -2.74 13.18 -7.29
CA ALA A 77 -2.60 14.58 -7.69
C ALA A 77 -1.21 14.96 -8.26
N MET A 78 -0.23 14.06 -8.18
CA MET A 78 1.12 14.29 -8.67
C MET A 78 1.17 14.33 -10.20
N ASP A 79 2.10 15.10 -10.77
CA ASP A 79 2.38 15.11 -12.21
C ASP A 79 2.70 13.68 -12.71
N GLU A 80 2.14 13.30 -13.86
CA GLU A 80 2.33 11.98 -14.47
C GLU A 80 3.80 11.62 -14.69
N ARG A 81 4.69 12.60 -14.88
CA ARG A 81 6.14 12.39 -15.05
C ARG A 81 6.82 11.90 -13.76
N LEU A 82 6.20 12.12 -12.61
CA LEU A 82 6.75 11.75 -11.30
C LEU A 82 6.22 10.38 -10.81
N LYS A 83 5.04 9.94 -11.28
CA LYS A 83 4.46 8.65 -10.90
C LYS A 83 5.35 7.42 -11.21
N PRO A 84 6.15 7.39 -12.30
CA PRO A 84 7.07 6.28 -12.58
C PRO A 84 8.09 6.01 -11.46
N TRP A 85 8.46 7.01 -10.67
CA TRP A 85 9.38 6.83 -9.54
C TRP A 85 8.75 6.09 -8.35
N CYS A 86 7.42 5.95 -8.34
CA CYS A 86 6.66 5.19 -7.35
C CYS A 86 6.32 3.78 -7.87
N TRP A 87 6.86 3.35 -9.00
CA TRP A 87 6.63 2.02 -9.53
C TRP A 87 7.32 0.93 -8.71
N LEU A 88 6.81 -0.29 -8.84
CA LEU A 88 7.35 -1.47 -8.17
C LEU A 88 8.11 -2.34 -9.17
N SER A 89 9.33 -2.76 -8.81
CA SER A 89 10.02 -3.83 -9.55
C SER A 89 9.28 -5.17 -9.39
N GLU A 90 9.54 -6.13 -10.28
CA GLU A 90 8.98 -7.48 -10.13
C GLU A 90 9.34 -8.11 -8.79
N GLU A 91 10.59 -7.97 -8.35
CA GLU A 91 11.05 -8.43 -7.03
C GLU A 91 10.23 -7.81 -5.89
N GLN A 92 9.93 -6.51 -5.97
CA GLN A 92 9.14 -5.84 -4.94
C GLN A 92 7.70 -6.34 -4.90
N LYS A 93 7.11 -6.64 -6.06
CA LYS A 93 5.76 -7.23 -6.12
C LYS A 93 5.76 -8.64 -5.55
N GLU A 94 6.75 -9.46 -5.90
CA GLU A 94 6.90 -10.81 -5.35
C GLU A 94 7.02 -10.76 -3.83
N GLN A 95 7.89 -9.89 -3.29
CA GLN A 95 8.02 -9.69 -1.83
C GLN A 95 6.69 -9.30 -1.16
N LEU A 96 5.84 -8.49 -1.82
CA LEU A 96 4.53 -8.14 -1.28
C LEU A 96 3.59 -9.34 -1.27
N TRP A 97 3.54 -10.12 -2.36
CA TRP A 97 2.72 -11.32 -2.45
C TRP A 97 3.15 -12.38 -1.45
N ASP A 98 4.46 -12.65 -1.34
CA ASP A 98 5.02 -13.60 -0.40
C ASP A 98 4.73 -13.21 1.04
N ALA A 99 4.86 -11.93 1.38
CA ALA A 99 4.51 -11.45 2.72
C ALA A 99 3.02 -11.65 3.03
N MET A 100 2.14 -11.43 2.05
CA MET A 100 0.71 -11.70 2.20
C MET A 100 0.44 -13.19 2.42
N ASP A 101 1.00 -14.06 1.58
CA ASP A 101 0.75 -15.50 1.64
C ASP A 101 1.33 -16.14 2.90
N LYS A 102 2.56 -15.76 3.27
CA LYS A 102 3.16 -16.18 4.55
C LYS A 102 2.28 -15.78 5.72
N ARG A 103 1.80 -14.52 5.75
CA ARG A 103 0.98 -14.05 6.85
C ARG A 103 -0.37 -14.77 6.92
N ARG A 104 -0.96 -15.17 5.79
CA ARG A 104 -2.15 -16.03 5.74
C ARG A 104 -1.88 -17.41 6.34
N GLN A 105 -0.76 -18.03 5.97
CA GLN A 105 -0.37 -19.35 6.46
C GLN A 105 -0.11 -19.36 7.98
N GLU A 106 0.35 -18.24 8.54
CA GLU A 106 0.51 -18.04 9.99
C GLU A 106 -0.82 -17.91 10.76
N GLY A 107 -1.98 -18.06 10.09
CA GLY A 107 -3.30 -18.00 10.75
C GLY A 107 -3.73 -16.59 11.13
N ALA A 108 -3.29 -15.58 10.38
CA ALA A 108 -3.73 -14.21 10.55
C ALA A 108 -5.27 -14.09 10.49
N ASP A 109 -5.85 -13.34 11.44
CA ASP A 109 -7.28 -13.01 11.51
C ASP A 109 -7.88 -12.69 10.11
N PRO A 110 -8.95 -13.38 9.69
CA PRO A 110 -9.67 -13.10 8.45
C PRO A 110 -10.02 -11.62 8.24
N GLU A 111 -10.34 -10.87 9.32
CA GLU A 111 -10.68 -9.45 9.23
C GLU A 111 -9.50 -8.59 8.73
N MET A 112 -8.25 -9.04 8.91
CA MET A 112 -7.07 -8.35 8.37
C MET A 112 -7.01 -8.36 6.85
N TRP A 113 -7.73 -9.28 6.19
CA TRP A 113 -7.73 -9.53 4.75
C TRP A 113 -8.91 -8.88 4.01
N ASN A 114 -9.62 -7.95 4.64
CA ASN A 114 -10.77 -7.28 4.02
C ASN A 114 -10.34 -6.21 2.99
N PHE A 115 -9.58 -6.64 1.98
CA PHE A 115 -9.20 -5.84 0.82
C PHE A 115 -8.99 -6.73 -0.40
N THR A 116 -9.17 -6.15 -1.58
CA THR A 116 -8.77 -6.75 -2.86
C THR A 116 -7.69 -5.86 -3.46
N VAL A 117 -6.62 -6.47 -3.97
CA VAL A 117 -5.55 -5.70 -4.60
C VAL A 117 -5.98 -5.29 -6.00
N THR A 118 -6.28 -4.00 -6.16
CA THR A 118 -6.68 -3.37 -7.43
C THR A 118 -5.62 -2.40 -7.97
N ASP A 119 -4.51 -2.23 -7.25
CA ASP A 119 -3.38 -1.42 -7.68
C ASP A 119 -2.93 -1.77 -9.11
N PRO A 120 -2.95 -0.83 -10.07
CA PRO A 120 -2.54 -1.10 -11.45
C PRO A 120 -1.07 -1.54 -11.52
N ARG A 121 -0.21 -1.13 -10.58
CA ARG A 121 1.22 -1.48 -10.56
C ARG A 121 1.45 -2.98 -10.41
N LYS A 122 0.48 -3.76 -9.94
CA LYS A 122 0.61 -5.21 -9.81
C LYS A 122 0.86 -5.91 -11.15
N ASP A 123 0.43 -5.30 -12.27
CA ASP A 123 0.59 -5.85 -13.63
C ASP A 123 1.57 -5.04 -14.51
N LEU A 124 2.16 -3.96 -14.00
CA LEU A 124 3.05 -3.07 -14.79
C LEU A 124 4.45 -3.63 -14.92
N VAL A 125 4.89 -3.98 -16.13
CA VAL A 125 6.28 -4.39 -16.37
C VAL A 125 7.15 -3.17 -16.61
N LEU A 126 8.20 -2.98 -15.80
CA LEU A 126 9.13 -1.86 -15.99
C LEU A 126 9.98 -2.10 -17.24
N PRO A 127 10.16 -1.10 -18.13
CA PRO A 127 10.89 -1.26 -19.39
C PRO A 127 12.40 -1.40 -19.21
N TRP A 128 12.94 -1.17 -18.01
CA TRP A 128 14.36 -1.27 -17.69
C TRP A 128 14.63 -2.54 -16.85
N GLY A 129 14.46 -3.70 -17.49
CA GLY A 129 15.09 -4.98 -17.14
C GLY A 129 14.59 -5.71 -15.89
N VAL A 130 13.68 -6.67 -16.06
CA VAL A 130 13.91 -8.14 -15.94
C VAL A 130 12.70 -8.82 -16.59
N GLU A 131 12.91 -9.56 -17.68
CA GLU A 131 11.91 -10.53 -18.15
C GLU A 131 11.83 -11.67 -17.13
N VAL A 132 10.81 -11.66 -16.27
CA VAL A 132 10.37 -12.90 -15.61
C VAL A 132 9.32 -13.53 -16.51
N VAL A 133 9.75 -14.49 -17.33
CA VAL A 133 8.84 -15.35 -18.09
C VAL A 133 7.98 -16.12 -17.09
N GLY A 134 6.72 -15.70 -16.91
CA GLY A 134 5.77 -16.50 -16.14
C GLY A 134 4.56 -15.81 -15.52
N ARG A 135 3.64 -15.28 -16.32
CA ARG A 135 2.18 -15.42 -16.09
C ARG A 135 1.42 -14.93 -17.32
N LYS A 136 0.58 -15.81 -17.88
CA LYS A 136 -0.29 -15.48 -19.01
C LYS A 136 -1.33 -14.43 -18.60
N GLY A 137 -1.03 -13.17 -18.89
CA GLY A 137 -1.95 -12.04 -18.83
C GLY A 137 -1.29 -10.91 -19.60
N GLY A 138 -1.99 -10.32 -20.57
CA GLY A 138 -1.41 -9.37 -21.53
C GLY A 138 -0.60 -8.26 -20.84
N GLN A 139 0.69 -8.18 -21.19
CA GLN A 139 1.63 -7.21 -20.66
C GLN A 139 1.35 -5.83 -21.29
N ARG A 140 1.43 -4.76 -20.50
CA ARG A 140 1.45 -3.37 -20.99
C ARG A 140 2.81 -2.74 -20.66
N THR A 141 3.44 -2.15 -21.65
CA THR A 141 4.70 -1.39 -21.58
C THR A 141 4.46 0.02 -21.00
N LEU A 142 5.54 0.69 -20.56
CA LEU A 142 5.49 2.08 -20.05
C LEU A 142 4.84 3.06 -21.04
N SER A 143 5.15 2.92 -22.33
CA SER A 143 4.58 3.74 -23.39
C SER A 143 3.07 3.49 -23.55
N GLU A 144 2.63 2.24 -23.43
CA GLU A 144 1.21 1.87 -23.49
C GLU A 144 0.43 2.37 -22.26
N TRP A 145 1.04 2.40 -21.08
CA TRP A 145 0.40 2.94 -19.87
C TRP A 145 0.32 4.48 -19.87
N LEU A 146 1.35 5.16 -20.39
CA LEU A 146 1.41 6.62 -20.48
C LEU A 146 0.66 7.22 -21.70
N GLY A 147 -0.09 6.40 -22.46
CA GLY A 147 -0.91 6.84 -23.57
C GLY A 147 -0.13 7.22 -24.83
N GLY A 148 1.00 6.56 -25.11
CA GLY A 148 1.70 6.66 -26.40
C GLY A 148 2.38 8.01 -26.68
N ARG A 149 2.71 8.79 -25.66
CA ARG A 149 3.42 10.06 -25.85
C ARG A 149 4.91 9.79 -26.08
N ASN A 150 5.40 10.15 -27.27
CA ASN A 150 6.82 10.18 -27.61
C ASN A 150 7.51 11.23 -26.74
N TRP A 151 8.50 10.79 -25.96
CA TRP A 151 9.35 11.65 -25.17
C TRP A 151 10.63 11.91 -25.97
N HIS A 152 10.77 13.15 -26.48
CA HIS A 152 12.00 13.68 -27.06
C HIS A 152 12.73 14.52 -26.02
#